data_AF-A0A821DV51-F1
#
_entry.id   AF-A0A821DV51-F1
#
_cell.length_a   1.000
_cell.length_b   1.000
_cell.length_c   1.000
_cell.angle_alpha   90.00
_cell.angle_beta   90.00
_cell.angle_gamma   90.00
#
_symmetry.space_group_name_H-M   'P 1'
#
loop_
_entity.id
_entity.type
_entity.pdbx_description
1 polymer ?
#
loop_
_entity_poly.entity_id
_entity_poly.type
_entity_poly.pdbx_seq_one_letter_code
_entity_poly.pdbx_strand_id
1 'polypeptide(L)'
;KTVDVLFHIPTSELNKLCAAEGTMVFHAVKHSHSYVSQACTINLTKKCFPDSSIAKHITCGPTKAREISCNVLACSLTHSIVLELRDVAFFSICYDAFNKGNAKMLPIVAQFFSKFGVKHGIIEFIEQQDELADALFANIKYVIEANELKLNQIASLGSDSTNVNVGNNHSVFSLFSHS
;
A
#
# COMPACT_ATOMS: atom_id res chain seq x y z
N LYS A 1 29.84 -15.74 -9.32
CA LYS A 1 29.10 -16.82 -10.01
C LYS A 1 27.62 -16.53 -9.80
N THR A 2 26.96 -16.06 -10.85
CA THR A 2 25.61 -15.48 -10.79
C THR A 2 24.55 -16.56 -10.56
N VAL A 3 23.49 -16.22 -9.85
CA VAL A 3 22.36 -17.07 -9.43
C VAL A 3 21.62 -17.71 -10.63
N ASP A 4 21.88 -17.22 -11.85
CA ASP A 4 21.27 -17.63 -13.11
C ASP A 4 21.55 -19.10 -13.51
N VAL A 5 22.55 -19.77 -12.93
CA VAL A 5 22.87 -21.17 -13.27
C VAL A 5 21.99 -22.18 -12.51
N LEU A 6 21.26 -21.76 -11.47
CA LEU A 6 20.48 -22.69 -10.63
C LEU A 6 19.05 -22.95 -11.11
N PHE A 7 18.52 -22.19 -12.07
CA PHE A 7 17.16 -22.39 -12.58
C PHE A 7 17.16 -22.42 -14.12
N HIS A 8 16.92 -23.61 -14.69
CA HIS A 8 16.76 -23.84 -16.14
C HIS A 8 15.43 -23.25 -16.67
N ILE A 9 15.25 -21.93 -16.60
CA ILE A 9 14.18 -21.23 -17.32
C ILE A 9 14.81 -20.03 -18.03
N PRO A 10 14.64 -19.88 -19.36
CA PRO A 10 15.10 -18.70 -20.08
C PRO A 10 14.54 -17.43 -19.42
N THR A 11 15.37 -16.40 -19.23
CA THR A 11 14.98 -15.16 -18.52
C THR A 11 13.68 -14.53 -19.03
N SER A 12 13.38 -14.67 -20.34
CA SER A 12 12.13 -14.20 -20.93
C SER A 12 10.89 -15.00 -20.51
N GLU A 13 10.99 -16.32 -20.35
CA GLU A 13 9.89 -17.17 -19.85
C GLU A 13 9.72 -16.99 -18.34
N LEU A 14 10.80 -16.81 -17.59
CA LEU A 14 10.73 -16.51 -16.16
C LEU A 14 10.00 -15.18 -15.91
N ASN A 15 10.28 -14.15 -16.70
CA ASN A 15 9.60 -12.86 -16.59
C ASN A 15 8.10 -12.99 -16.86
N LYS A 16 7.69 -13.78 -17.87
CA LYS A 16 6.27 -14.06 -18.14
C LYS A 16 5.61 -14.81 -17.00
N LEU A 17 6.31 -15.76 -16.38
CA LEU A 17 5.82 -16.50 -15.22
C LEU A 17 5.59 -15.58 -14.02
N CYS A 18 6.58 -14.75 -13.68
CA CYS A 18 6.48 -13.76 -12.61
C CYS A 18 5.34 -12.76 -12.89
N ALA A 19 5.19 -12.30 -14.14
CA ALA A 19 4.10 -11.42 -14.54
C ALA A 19 2.72 -12.10 -14.39
N ALA A 20 2.60 -13.36 -14.77
CA ALA A 20 1.35 -14.12 -14.60
C ALA A 20 1.00 -14.27 -13.12
N GLU A 21 1.95 -14.65 -12.27
CA GLU A 21 1.73 -14.77 -10.82
C GLU A 21 1.39 -13.43 -10.19
N GLY A 22 2.13 -12.36 -10.52
CA GLY A 22 1.83 -11.00 -10.08
C GLY A 22 0.43 -10.54 -10.48
N THR A 23 0.01 -10.84 -11.71
CA THR A 23 -1.33 -10.50 -12.22
C THR A 23 -2.42 -11.25 -11.47
N MET A 24 -2.24 -12.55 -11.20
CA MET A 24 -3.20 -13.33 -10.42
C MET A 24 -3.31 -12.81 -8.98
N VAL A 25 -2.19 -12.44 -8.35
CA VAL A 25 -2.20 -11.88 -7.00
C VAL A 25 -2.88 -10.51 -6.99
N PHE A 26 -2.58 -9.65 -7.97
CA PHE A 26 -3.24 -8.36 -8.12
C PHE A 26 -4.75 -8.52 -8.28
N HIS A 27 -5.20 -9.43 -9.14
CA HIS A 27 -6.62 -9.73 -9.30
C HIS A 27 -7.26 -10.21 -7.99
N ALA A 28 -6.58 -11.10 -7.26
CA ALA A 28 -7.07 -11.57 -5.96
C ALA A 28 -7.22 -10.41 -4.95
N VAL A 29 -6.24 -9.52 -4.85
CA VAL A 29 -6.32 -8.33 -3.98
C VAL A 29 -7.46 -7.41 -4.43
N LYS A 30 -7.54 -7.13 -5.74
CA LYS A 30 -8.52 -6.19 -6.31
C LYS A 30 -9.97 -6.62 -6.08
N HIS A 31 -10.22 -7.92 -6.06
CA HIS A 31 -11.56 -8.50 -5.84
C HIS A 31 -11.72 -9.11 -4.44
N SER A 32 -10.78 -8.85 -3.53
CA SER A 32 -10.83 -9.33 -2.14
C SER A 32 -10.96 -10.86 -2.03
N HIS A 33 -10.34 -11.60 -2.94
CA HIS A 33 -10.27 -13.06 -2.89
C HIS A 33 -9.25 -13.52 -1.85
N SER A 34 -9.53 -14.66 -1.22
CA SER A 34 -8.63 -15.26 -0.23
C SER A 34 -7.34 -15.77 -0.89
N TYR A 35 -6.19 -15.52 -0.25
CA TYR A 35 -4.93 -16.17 -0.65
C TYR A 35 -4.99 -17.69 -0.50
N VAL A 36 -5.86 -18.22 0.37
CA VAL A 36 -6.07 -19.67 0.49
C VAL A 36 -6.72 -20.23 -0.79
N SER A 37 -7.64 -19.48 -1.41
CA SER A 37 -8.23 -19.86 -2.69
C SER A 37 -7.29 -19.75 -3.90
N GLN A 38 -6.10 -19.15 -3.75
CA GLN A 38 -5.12 -19.14 -4.85
C GLN A 38 -4.60 -20.53 -5.18
N ALA A 39 -4.42 -21.40 -4.17
CA ALA A 39 -3.95 -22.76 -4.40
C ALA A 39 -4.89 -23.56 -5.31
N CYS A 40 -6.21 -23.48 -5.07
CA CYS A 40 -7.19 -24.15 -5.94
C CYS A 40 -7.31 -23.47 -7.30
N THR A 41 -7.21 -22.13 -7.36
CA THR A 41 -7.20 -21.36 -8.62
C THR A 41 -6.07 -21.82 -9.53
N ILE A 42 -4.85 -22.01 -9.01
CA ILE A 42 -3.70 -22.47 -9.80
C ILE A 42 -3.92 -23.88 -10.35
N ASN A 43 -4.42 -24.79 -9.52
CA ASN A 43 -4.73 -26.14 -9.95
C ASN A 43 -5.79 -26.15 -11.05
N LEU A 44 -6.79 -25.26 -10.95
CA LEU A 44 -7.78 -25.07 -11.99
C LEU A 44 -7.15 -24.50 -13.28
N THR A 45 -6.35 -23.44 -13.18
CA THR A 45 -5.65 -22.82 -14.31
C THR A 45 -4.82 -23.84 -15.10
N LYS A 46 -4.10 -24.74 -14.42
CA LYS A 46 -3.34 -25.83 -15.08
C LYS A 46 -4.22 -26.80 -15.86
N LYS A 47 -5.45 -27.06 -15.39
CA LYS A 47 -6.40 -27.94 -16.06
C LYS A 47 -7.13 -27.23 -17.20
N CYS A 48 -7.46 -25.95 -17.04
CA CYS A 48 -8.12 -25.14 -18.06
C CYS A 48 -7.20 -24.83 -19.25
N PHE A 49 -5.89 -24.72 -19.01
CA PHE A 49 -4.89 -24.38 -20.03
C PHE A 49 -3.77 -25.44 -20.09
N PRO A 50 -4.07 -26.68 -20.49
CA PRO A 50 -3.13 -27.80 -20.47
C PRO A 50 -2.04 -27.70 -21.56
N ASP A 51 -2.18 -26.79 -22.52
CA ASP A 51 -1.25 -26.51 -23.60
C ASP A 51 -0.29 -25.34 -23.25
N SER A 52 -0.69 -24.44 -22.36
CA SER A 52 0.12 -23.28 -21.96
C SER A 52 1.35 -23.67 -21.15
N SER A 53 2.54 -23.27 -21.64
CA SER A 53 3.81 -23.43 -20.90
C SER A 53 3.78 -22.68 -19.58
N ILE A 54 3.28 -21.45 -19.57
CA ILE A 54 3.21 -20.62 -18.36
C ILE A 54 2.26 -21.24 -17.34
N ALA A 55 1.04 -21.63 -17.73
CA ALA A 55 0.06 -22.19 -16.80
C ALA A 55 0.59 -23.41 -16.05
N LYS A 56 1.31 -24.31 -16.74
CA LYS A 56 1.94 -25.50 -16.14
C LYS A 56 2.93 -25.15 -15.02
N HIS A 57 3.69 -24.08 -15.21
CA HIS A 57 4.78 -23.69 -14.31
C HIS A 57 4.37 -22.69 -13.21
N ILE A 58 3.14 -22.14 -13.25
CA ILE A 58 2.64 -21.28 -12.17
C ILE A 58 2.66 -22.03 -10.83
N THR A 59 3.26 -21.38 -9.82
CA THR A 59 3.42 -21.89 -8.46
C THR A 59 3.26 -20.73 -7.46
N CYS A 60 2.03 -20.23 -7.31
CA CYS A 60 1.69 -19.11 -6.43
C CYS A 60 0.75 -19.52 -5.28
N GLY A 61 1.25 -20.34 -4.36
CA GLY A 61 0.52 -20.68 -3.14
C GLY A 61 0.28 -19.48 -2.23
N PRO A 62 -0.51 -19.65 -1.13
CA PRO A 62 -0.94 -18.54 -0.27
C PRO A 62 0.22 -17.70 0.29
N THR A 63 1.32 -18.34 0.71
CA THR A 63 2.52 -17.66 1.21
C THR A 63 3.14 -16.78 0.14
N LYS A 64 3.33 -17.30 -1.07
CA LYS A 64 3.92 -16.53 -2.18
C LYS A 64 2.98 -15.40 -2.62
N ALA A 65 1.68 -15.63 -2.63
CA ALA A 65 0.69 -14.60 -2.94
C ALA A 65 0.74 -13.44 -1.93
N ARG A 66 0.86 -13.76 -0.63
CA ARG A 66 1.07 -12.75 0.43
C ARG A 66 2.36 -11.96 0.20
N GLU A 67 3.49 -12.64 -0.04
CA GLU A 67 4.78 -11.99 -0.25
C GLU A 67 4.76 -11.07 -1.48
N ILE A 68 4.16 -11.53 -2.60
CA ILE A 68 3.97 -10.68 -3.79
C ILE A 68 3.09 -9.47 -3.45
N SER A 69 2.00 -9.67 -2.72
CA SER A 69 1.12 -8.56 -2.36
C SER A 69 1.82 -7.53 -1.47
N CYS A 70 2.49 -7.97 -0.41
CA CYS A 70 3.06 -7.08 0.62
C CYS A 70 4.38 -6.46 0.17
N ASN A 71 5.24 -7.22 -0.50
CA ASN A 71 6.63 -6.81 -0.76
C ASN A 71 6.88 -6.40 -2.22
N VAL A 72 5.91 -6.61 -3.11
CA VAL A 72 6.01 -6.19 -4.52
C VAL A 72 4.91 -5.20 -4.86
N LEU A 73 3.65 -5.62 -4.77
CA LEU A 73 2.51 -4.78 -5.19
C LEU A 73 2.34 -3.56 -4.29
N ALA A 74 2.28 -3.76 -2.96
CA ALA A 74 2.11 -2.65 -2.02
C ALA A 74 3.27 -1.65 -2.13
N CYS A 75 4.53 -2.11 -2.08
CA CYS A 75 5.70 -1.25 -2.24
C CYS A 75 5.66 -0.45 -3.55
N SER A 76 5.36 -1.10 -4.68
CA SER A 76 5.32 -0.43 -5.98
C SER A 76 4.20 0.61 -6.06
N LEU A 77 3.03 0.33 -5.49
CA LEU A 77 1.89 1.24 -5.51
C LEU A 77 2.13 2.44 -4.59
N THR A 78 2.59 2.21 -3.36
CA THR A 78 2.94 3.27 -2.41
C THR A 78 4.03 4.17 -2.97
N HIS A 79 5.09 3.59 -3.56
CA HIS A 79 6.15 4.37 -4.20
C HIS A 79 5.61 5.24 -5.35
N SER A 80 4.73 4.69 -6.19
CA SER A 80 4.13 5.45 -7.30
C SER A 80 3.26 6.61 -6.79
N ILE A 81 2.49 6.40 -5.72
CA ILE A 81 1.70 7.45 -5.06
C ILE A 81 2.60 8.55 -4.53
N VAL A 82 3.68 8.20 -3.83
CA VAL A 82 4.64 9.16 -3.26
C VAL A 82 5.31 9.98 -4.35
N LEU A 83 5.71 9.36 -5.47
CA LEU A 83 6.27 10.08 -6.61
C LEU A 83 5.27 11.09 -7.20
N GLU A 84 4.01 10.68 -7.40
CA GLU A 84 2.98 11.62 -7.86
C GLU A 84 2.75 12.76 -6.86
N LEU A 85 2.79 12.49 -5.55
CA LEU A 85 2.61 13.49 -4.50
C LEU A 85 3.73 14.54 -4.45
N ARG A 86 4.94 14.20 -4.91
CA ARG A 86 6.05 15.16 -5.00
C ARG A 86 5.81 16.22 -6.06
N ASP A 87 5.05 15.88 -7.10
CA ASP A 87 4.78 16.76 -8.24
C ASP A 87 3.49 17.58 -8.09
N VAL A 88 2.62 17.24 -7.13
CA VAL A 88 1.39 18.02 -6.90
C VAL A 88 1.64 19.23 -6.01
N ALA A 89 0.93 20.32 -6.30
CA ALA A 89 1.01 21.53 -5.48
C ALA A 89 0.46 21.31 -4.07
N PHE A 90 -0.69 20.61 -3.97
CA PHE A 90 -1.39 20.39 -2.72
C PHE A 90 -2.04 19.02 -2.66
N PHE A 91 -2.12 18.46 -1.46
CA PHE A 91 -2.85 17.23 -1.15
C PHE A 91 -3.47 17.31 0.25
N SER A 92 -4.41 16.41 0.51
CA SER A 92 -5.02 16.22 1.83
C SER A 92 -4.45 14.98 2.48
N ILE A 93 -4.30 15.00 3.81
CA ILE A 93 -3.96 13.82 4.60
C ILE A 93 -5.16 13.38 5.40
N CYS A 94 -5.62 12.16 5.14
CA CYS A 94 -6.63 11.50 5.94
C CYS A 94 -5.97 10.47 6.86
N TYR A 95 -6.41 10.43 8.11
CA TYR A 95 -5.92 9.47 9.09
C TYR A 95 -7.06 9.12 10.06
N ASP A 96 -7.04 7.88 10.54
CA ASP A 96 -8.01 7.40 11.51
C ASP A 96 -7.41 6.29 12.35
N ALA A 97 -7.73 6.23 13.64
CA ALA A 97 -7.23 5.18 14.52
C ALA A 97 -8.01 3.89 14.29
N PHE A 98 -7.34 2.87 13.78
CA PHE A 98 -7.92 1.55 13.52
C PHE A 98 -7.49 0.55 14.60
N ASN A 99 -8.46 -0.01 15.31
CA ASN A 99 -8.22 -1.00 16.35
C ASN A 99 -8.47 -2.43 15.84
N LYS A 100 -7.47 -3.31 15.91
CA LYS A 100 -7.62 -4.74 15.64
C LYS A 100 -7.01 -5.59 16.75
N GLY A 101 -7.85 -6.03 17.68
CA GLY A 101 -7.39 -6.74 18.87
C GLY A 101 -6.57 -5.81 19.76
N ASN A 102 -5.32 -6.18 20.03
CA ASN A 102 -4.38 -5.36 20.82
C ASN A 102 -3.53 -4.41 19.96
N ALA A 103 -3.58 -4.54 18.63
CA ALA A 103 -2.86 -3.66 17.72
C ALA A 103 -3.72 -2.45 17.38
N LYS A 104 -3.19 -1.27 17.67
CA LYS A 104 -3.75 0.01 17.25
C LYS A 104 -2.93 0.50 16.06
N MET A 105 -3.59 0.72 14.93
CA MET A 105 -2.97 1.09 13.67
C MET A 105 -3.45 2.47 13.24
N LEU A 106 -2.55 3.28 12.71
CA LEU A 106 -2.84 4.59 12.12
C LEU A 106 -2.51 4.53 10.62
N PRO A 107 -3.49 4.25 9.75
CA PRO A 107 -3.37 4.54 8.33
C PRO A 107 -3.15 6.03 8.08
N ILE A 108 -2.11 6.35 7.29
CA ILE A 108 -1.89 7.67 6.71
C ILE A 108 -2.21 7.59 5.21
N VAL A 109 -3.26 8.29 4.80
CA VAL A 109 -3.79 8.26 3.43
C VAL A 109 -3.70 9.64 2.81
N ALA A 110 -3.14 9.74 1.61
CA ALA A 110 -3.23 10.94 0.80
C ALA A 110 -4.47 10.94 -0.09
N GLN A 111 -5.07 12.10 -0.23
CA GLN A 111 -6.05 12.41 -1.27
C GLN A 111 -5.54 13.59 -2.10
N PHE A 112 -5.50 13.45 -3.42
CA PHE A 112 -4.99 14.50 -4.30
C PHE A 112 -5.66 14.44 -5.68
N PHE A 113 -5.57 15.55 -6.41
CA PHE A 113 -6.06 15.61 -7.79
C PHE A 113 -4.94 15.28 -8.76
N SER A 114 -5.09 14.17 -9.48
CA SER A 114 -4.19 13.78 -10.56
C SER A 114 -4.74 14.24 -11.91
N LYS A 115 -3.94 14.09 -12.99
CA LYS A 115 -4.43 14.28 -14.36
C LYS A 115 -5.63 13.39 -14.75
N PHE A 116 -5.92 12.35 -13.97
CA PHE A 116 -7.02 11.41 -14.18
C PHE A 116 -8.17 11.61 -13.17
N GLY A 117 -8.16 12.69 -12.40
CA GLY A 117 -9.14 12.98 -11.35
C GLY A 117 -8.63 12.68 -9.95
N VAL A 118 -9.57 12.63 -8.99
CA VAL A 118 -9.28 12.40 -7.57
C VAL A 118 -8.69 11.00 -7.37
N LYS A 119 -7.55 10.94 -6.69
CA LYS A 119 -6.91 9.71 -6.26
C LYS A 119 -6.82 9.65 -4.75
N HIS A 120 -6.85 8.43 -4.23
CA HIS A 120 -6.57 8.09 -2.84
C HIS A 120 -5.43 7.09 -2.81
N GLY A 121 -4.52 7.24 -1.86
CA GLY A 121 -3.36 6.38 -1.73
C GLY A 121 -2.88 6.28 -0.31
N ILE A 122 -2.60 5.05 0.15
CA ILE A 122 -2.01 4.83 1.47
C ILE A 122 -0.52 5.11 1.37
N ILE A 123 -0.02 5.99 2.23
CA ILE A 123 1.42 6.28 2.35
C ILE A 123 2.05 5.30 3.34
N GLU A 124 1.46 5.14 4.53
CA GLU A 124 2.00 4.28 5.58
C GLU A 124 0.90 3.76 6.53
N PHE A 125 1.18 2.64 7.20
CA PHE A 125 0.43 2.12 8.34
C PHE A 125 1.34 2.05 9.57
N ILE A 126 1.11 2.92 10.55
CA ILE A 126 1.90 2.97 11.78
C ILE A 126 1.19 2.19 12.89
N GLU A 127 1.89 1.31 13.60
CA GLU A 127 1.39 0.77 14.86
C GLU A 127 1.59 1.80 15.98
N GLN A 128 0.51 2.32 16.55
CA GLN A 128 0.54 3.44 17.51
C GLN A 128 -0.46 3.22 18.64
N GLN A 129 0.05 3.12 19.88
CA GLN A 129 -0.78 2.94 21.07
C GLN A 129 -1.31 4.27 21.66
N ASP A 130 -0.58 5.36 21.47
CA ASP A 130 -0.86 6.67 22.03
C ASP A 130 -1.66 7.53 21.04
N GLU A 131 -2.92 7.86 21.35
CA GLU A 131 -3.82 8.63 20.48
C GLU A 131 -3.83 10.14 20.82
N LEU A 132 -2.81 10.66 21.51
CA LEU A 132 -2.70 12.09 21.78
C LEU A 132 -2.36 12.90 20.52
N ALA A 133 -2.75 14.18 20.52
CA ALA A 133 -2.58 15.08 19.38
C ALA A 133 -1.11 15.21 18.94
N ASP A 134 -0.18 15.30 19.90
CA ASP A 134 1.25 15.39 19.62
C ASP A 134 1.81 14.12 18.98
N ALA A 135 1.38 12.94 19.45
CA ALA A 135 1.81 11.67 18.91
C ALA A 135 1.32 11.47 17.47
N LEU A 136 0.05 11.79 17.21
CA LEU A 136 -0.54 11.77 15.87
C LEU A 136 0.17 12.76 14.94
N PHE A 137 0.37 14.01 15.39
CA PHE A 137 1.08 15.03 14.62
C PHE A 137 2.51 14.60 14.29
N ALA A 138 3.25 14.10 15.27
CA ALA A 138 4.62 13.61 15.08
C ALA A 138 4.69 12.46 14.06
N ASN A 139 3.75 11.52 14.12
CA ASN A 139 3.70 10.40 13.18
C ASN A 139 3.34 10.83 11.76
N ILE A 140 2.36 11.73 11.60
CA ILE A 140 2.05 12.31 10.28
C ILE A 140 3.26 13.06 9.74
N LYS A 141 3.86 13.93 10.55
CA LYS A 141 5.05 14.69 10.17
C LYS A 141 6.20 13.79 9.74
N TYR A 142 6.48 12.74 10.52
CA TYR A 142 7.49 11.74 10.20
C TYR A 142 7.24 11.10 8.83
N VAL A 143 6.00 10.64 8.56
CA VAL A 143 5.66 9.99 7.28
C VAL A 143 5.84 10.94 6.10
N ILE A 144 5.44 12.21 6.25
CA ILE A 144 5.58 13.23 5.21
C ILE A 144 7.05 13.50 4.91
N GLU A 145 7.85 13.79 5.94
CA GLU A 145 9.27 14.11 5.79
C GLU A 145 10.09 12.90 5.30
N ALA A 146 9.81 11.69 5.79
CA ALA A 146 10.48 10.46 5.37
C ALA A 146 10.24 10.12 3.88
N ASN A 147 9.15 10.61 3.30
CA ASN A 147 8.83 10.44 1.89
C ASN A 147 9.25 11.62 1.00
N GLU A 148 10.03 12.56 1.55
CA GLU A 148 10.47 13.80 0.87
C GLU A 148 9.31 14.69 0.43
N LEU A 149 8.18 14.62 1.15
CA LEU A 149 7.03 15.51 0.99
C LEU A 149 7.16 16.69 1.98
N LYS A 150 6.45 17.79 1.71
CA LYS A 150 6.50 19.00 2.55
C LYS A 150 5.19 19.22 3.28
N LEU A 151 5.27 19.61 4.55
CA LEU A 151 4.08 19.94 5.35
C LEU A 151 3.25 21.07 4.72
N ASN A 152 3.90 22.04 4.06
CA ASN A 152 3.20 23.15 3.39
C ASN A 152 2.44 22.75 2.11
N GLN A 153 2.59 21.51 1.62
CA GLN A 153 1.75 20.96 0.56
C GLN A 153 0.43 20.39 1.11
N ILE A 154 0.31 20.23 2.43
CA ILE A 154 -0.92 19.72 3.06
C ILE A 154 -1.96 20.84 3.09
N ALA A 155 -2.98 20.73 2.25
CA ALA A 155 -4.08 21.69 2.18
C ALA A 155 -5.21 21.38 3.17
N SER A 156 -5.37 20.12 3.58
CA SER A 156 -6.38 19.75 4.57
C SER A 156 -6.08 18.43 5.27
N LEU A 157 -6.71 18.27 6.43
CA LEU A 157 -6.69 17.06 7.24
C LEU A 157 -8.09 16.43 7.25
N GLY A 158 -8.15 15.11 7.05
CA GLY A 158 -9.38 14.32 7.10
C GLY A 158 -9.36 13.32 8.25
N SER A 159 -10.11 13.60 9.30
CA SER A 159 -10.21 12.74 10.49
C SER A 159 -11.59 12.89 11.13
N ASP A 160 -11.86 12.15 12.21
CA ASP A 160 -13.08 12.35 13.00
C ASP A 160 -13.08 13.70 13.75
N SER A 161 -14.23 14.11 14.25
CA SER A 161 -14.38 15.40 14.94
C SER A 161 -14.01 15.37 16.43
N THR A 162 -13.17 14.43 16.86
CA THR A 162 -12.75 14.37 18.27
C THR A 162 -11.87 15.58 18.63
N ASN A 163 -11.87 15.96 19.91
CA ASN A 163 -11.09 17.10 20.40
C ASN A 163 -9.59 16.98 20.09
N VAL A 164 -9.06 15.76 20.07
CA VAL A 164 -7.67 15.46 19.70
C VAL A 164 -7.38 15.91 18.26
N ASN A 165 -8.35 15.76 17.35
CA ASN A 165 -8.18 16.05 15.93
C ASN A 165 -8.49 17.50 15.57
N VAL A 166 -9.57 18.07 16.12
CA VAL A 166 -10.11 19.39 15.71
C VAL A 166 -10.33 20.38 16.86
N GLY A 167 -9.87 20.08 18.08
CA GLY A 167 -10.03 20.95 19.23
C GLY A 167 -9.30 22.30 19.09
N ASN A 168 -9.87 23.35 19.67
CA ASN A 168 -9.39 24.73 19.50
C ASN A 168 -8.05 25.03 20.19
N ASN A 169 -7.74 24.35 21.31
CA ASN A 169 -6.58 24.67 22.14
C ASN A 169 -5.35 23.84 21.78
N HIS A 170 -5.52 22.51 21.71
CA HIS A 170 -4.43 21.57 21.45
C HIS A 170 -4.98 20.35 20.70
N SER A 171 -4.81 20.36 19.38
CA SER A 171 -5.27 19.32 18.47
C SER A 171 -4.29 19.13 17.33
N VAL A 172 -4.43 18.04 16.58
CA VAL A 172 -3.64 17.82 15.36
C VAL A 172 -3.81 19.01 14.40
N PHE A 173 -5.04 19.49 14.20
CA PHE A 173 -5.30 20.67 13.37
C PHE A 173 -4.58 21.94 13.87
N SER A 174 -4.62 22.21 15.18
CA SER A 174 -3.93 23.39 15.73
C SER A 174 -2.42 23.26 15.59
N LEU A 175 -1.85 22.07 15.76
CA LEU A 175 -0.41 21.82 15.58
C LEU A 175 0.05 22.06 14.13
N PHE A 176 -0.75 21.62 13.15
CA PHE A 176 -0.49 21.91 11.73
C PHE A 176 -0.63 23.41 11.39
N SER A 177 -1.49 24.15 12.07
CA SER A 177 -1.70 25.58 11.80
C SER A 177 -0.56 26.47 12.29
N HIS A 178 0.30 25.96 13.20
CA HIS A 178 1.42 26.69 13.79
C HIS A 178 2.81 26.17 13.35
N SER A 179 2.86 25.21 12.40
CA SER A 179 4.10 24.62 11.87
C SER A 179 4.50 25.20 10.52
#